data_AF-A0A2V8F3V3-F1
#
_entry.id   AF-A0A2V8F3V3-F1
#
_cell.length_a   1.000
_cell.length_b   1.000
_cell.length_c   1.000
_cell.angle_alpha   90.00
_cell.angle_beta   90.00
_cell.angle_gamma   90.00
#
_symmetry.space_group_name_H-M   'P 1'
#
loop_
_entity.id
_entity.type
_entity.pdbx_description
1 polymer ?
#
loop_
_entity_poly.entity_id
_entity_poly.type
_entity_poly.pdbx_seq_one_letter_code
_entity_poly.pdbx_strand_id
1 'polypeptide(L)'
;MGLTTSSTCWIERPESPSKGCRSGTYNQFWFDLGTKVIGDKRTALIVDPPNGRIPPLTPAAQNRRAGGNRRSRPAGPEDRNVAERCILGFNAGPPMEPRAYNNFFQLFQTSDHIVILNEMVHDARIIPMDGRPHGLIGQWKGGI
;
A
#
# COMPACT_ATOMS: atom_id res chain seq x y z
N MET A 1 16.31 -28.69 33.19
CA MET A 1 15.15 -27.99 32.61
C MET A 1 15.66 -26.77 31.89
N GLY A 2 15.93 -26.89 30.58
CA GLY A 2 16.39 -25.78 29.73
C GLY A 2 15.23 -25.27 28.91
N LEU A 3 14.88 -23.99 29.07
CA LEU A 3 13.92 -23.31 28.21
C LEU A 3 14.67 -22.79 26.98
N THR A 4 14.35 -23.34 25.82
CA THR A 4 14.75 -22.83 24.52
C THR A 4 14.01 -21.53 24.23
N THR A 5 14.67 -20.39 24.33
CA THR A 5 14.17 -19.14 23.73
C THR A 5 14.35 -19.23 22.22
N SER A 6 13.24 -19.50 21.52
CA SER A 6 13.12 -19.32 20.08
C SER A 6 13.48 -17.88 19.72
N SER A 7 14.62 -17.68 19.07
CA SER A 7 15.02 -16.40 18.49
C SER A 7 14.12 -16.11 17.28
N THR A 8 13.00 -15.45 17.54
CA THR A 8 12.16 -14.86 16.51
C THR A 8 13.00 -13.84 15.74
N CYS A 9 13.14 -14.05 14.43
CA CYS A 9 13.78 -13.12 13.50
C CYS A 9 12.89 -11.87 13.37
N TRP A 10 13.04 -10.93 14.29
CA TRP A 10 12.48 -9.59 14.13
C TRP A 10 13.44 -8.76 13.27
N ILE A 11 12.88 -8.02 12.30
CA ILE A 11 13.61 -7.01 11.55
C ILE A 11 13.97 -5.90 12.55
N GLU A 12 15.22 -5.84 12.99
CA GLU A 12 15.71 -4.74 13.82
C GLU A 12 15.67 -3.45 13.01
N ARG A 13 14.92 -2.45 13.50
CA ARG A 13 14.82 -1.14 12.87
C ARG A 13 16.11 -0.36 13.12
N PRO A 14 16.75 0.24 12.09
CA PRO A 14 17.94 1.07 12.30
C PRO A 14 17.62 2.23 13.25
N GLU A 15 18.55 2.59 14.14
CA GLU A 15 18.38 3.69 15.10
C GLU A 15 18.26 5.06 14.39
N SER A 16 17.55 6.00 15.01
CA SER A 16 17.38 7.34 14.43
C SER A 16 18.74 8.06 14.34
N PRO A 17 19.11 8.66 13.18
CA PRO A 17 20.41 9.30 13.03
C PRO A 17 20.58 10.45 14.02
N SER A 18 21.80 10.59 14.56
CA SER A 18 22.16 11.69 15.45
C SER A 18 22.00 13.04 14.73
N LYS A 19 21.64 14.09 15.49
CA LYS A 19 21.18 15.42 15.02
C LYS A 19 22.12 16.20 14.07
N GLY A 20 23.25 15.63 13.65
CA GLY A 20 24.36 16.35 12.99
C GLY A 20 24.39 16.35 11.46
N CYS A 21 23.71 15.43 10.77
CA CYS A 21 23.78 15.35 9.30
C CYS A 21 22.39 15.57 8.67
N ARG A 22 21.94 16.83 8.67
CA ARG A 22 20.68 17.23 8.01
C ARG A 22 20.98 17.69 6.58
N SER A 23 21.07 16.76 5.63
CA SER A 23 20.77 17.07 4.23
C SER A 23 19.31 17.54 4.16
N GLY A 24 18.96 18.56 3.37
CA GLY A 24 17.60 19.15 3.30
C GLY A 24 16.49 18.24 2.74
N THR A 25 16.60 16.93 2.95
CA THR A 25 15.70 15.88 2.52
C THR A 25 14.93 15.32 3.71
N TYR A 26 13.82 14.62 3.47
CA TYR A 26 13.06 13.93 4.51
C TYR A 26 13.96 12.95 5.30
N ASN A 27 13.64 12.72 6.58
CA ASN A 27 14.50 11.95 7.47
C ASN A 27 14.64 10.49 6.97
N GLN A 28 15.88 10.11 6.64
CA GLN A 28 16.23 8.80 6.06
C GLN A 28 15.78 7.61 6.91
N PHE A 29 15.71 7.77 8.22
CA PHE A 29 15.24 6.76 9.15
C PHE A 29 13.83 6.25 8.87
N TRP A 30 12.96 7.08 8.28
CA TRP A 30 11.59 6.69 7.96
C TRP A 30 11.45 6.03 6.59
N PHE A 31 12.53 6.01 5.80
CA PHE A 31 12.50 5.32 4.52
C PHE A 31 12.69 3.82 4.70
N ASP A 32 11.91 3.06 3.96
CA ASP A 32 11.87 1.60 3.99
C ASP A 32 12.28 1.07 2.61
N LEU A 33 13.56 1.29 2.26
CA LEU A 33 14.13 0.97 0.94
C LEU A 33 14.43 -0.52 0.75
N GLY A 34 14.22 -1.33 1.80
CA GLY A 34 14.65 -2.72 1.86
C GLY A 34 16.15 -2.86 2.10
N THR A 35 16.54 -3.87 2.88
CA THR A 35 17.94 -4.21 3.17
C THR A 35 18.43 -5.43 2.39
N LYS A 36 17.51 -6.17 1.76
CA LYS A 36 17.77 -7.42 1.05
C LYS A 36 17.00 -7.43 -0.27
N VAL A 37 17.65 -7.94 -1.30
CA VAL A 37 16.97 -8.28 -2.55
C VAL A 37 16.20 -9.59 -2.32
N ILE A 38 14.96 -9.64 -2.79
CA ILE A 38 14.15 -10.87 -2.71
C ILE A 38 14.81 -12.01 -3.51
N GLY A 39 14.63 -13.25 -3.06
CA GLY A 39 15.43 -14.39 -3.54
C GLY A 39 15.36 -14.67 -5.04
N ASP A 40 14.22 -14.37 -5.67
CA ASP A 40 14.01 -14.52 -7.11
C ASP A 40 14.50 -13.31 -7.93
N LYS A 41 15.00 -12.26 -7.28
CA LYS A 41 15.56 -11.04 -7.88
C LYS A 41 14.63 -10.39 -8.92
N ARG A 42 13.31 -10.53 -8.75
CA ARG A 42 12.35 -9.96 -9.70
C ARG A 42 12.48 -8.43 -9.75
N THR A 43 12.37 -7.87 -10.95
CA THR A 43 12.49 -6.42 -11.20
C THR A 43 11.13 -5.74 -11.43
N ALA A 44 10.03 -6.51 -11.38
CA ALA A 44 8.68 -6.03 -11.59
C ALA A 44 7.71 -6.62 -10.55
N LEU A 45 6.70 -5.83 -10.17
CA LEU A 45 5.57 -6.29 -9.33
C LEU A 45 4.48 -6.98 -10.15
N ILE A 46 4.48 -6.80 -11.47
CA ILE A 46 3.50 -7.37 -12.39
C ILE A 46 3.87 -8.83 -12.65
N VAL A 47 2.93 -9.73 -12.32
CA VAL A 47 3.08 -11.18 -12.52
C VAL A 47 2.57 -11.61 -13.89
N ASP A 48 1.41 -11.10 -14.29
CA ASP A 48 0.78 -11.33 -15.59
C ASP A 48 0.48 -9.96 -16.23
N PRO A 49 1.04 -9.66 -17.41
CA PRO A 49 1.84 -10.51 -18.31
C PRO A 49 3.24 -10.88 -17.74
N PRO A 50 3.79 -12.05 -18.09
CA PRO A 50 5.10 -12.52 -17.59
C PRO A 50 6.28 -11.62 -17.93
N ASN A 51 6.12 -10.70 -18.89
CA ASN A 51 7.14 -9.70 -19.22
C ASN A 51 7.21 -8.54 -18.20
N GLY A 52 6.36 -8.55 -17.16
CA GLY A 52 6.36 -7.58 -16.09
C GLY A 52 5.91 -6.18 -16.50
N ARG A 53 5.23 -6.03 -17.65
CA ARG A 53 4.80 -4.74 -18.21
C ARG A 53 3.30 -4.55 -18.06
N ILE A 54 2.90 -3.29 -17.91
CA ILE A 54 1.48 -2.92 -17.92
C ILE A 54 0.91 -3.25 -19.31
N PRO A 55 -0.19 -4.02 -19.40
CA PRO A 55 -0.85 -4.31 -20.67
C PRO A 55 -1.28 -3.04 -21.42
N PRO A 56 -1.45 -3.10 -22.75
CA PRO A 56 -2.05 -2.01 -23.50
C PRO A 56 -3.39 -1.58 -22.90
N LEU A 57 -3.58 -0.28 -22.75
CA LEU A 57 -4.82 0.26 -22.20
C LEU A 57 -5.99 -0.05 -23.13
N THR A 58 -7.12 -0.42 -22.55
CA THR A 58 -8.40 -0.53 -23.28
C THR A 58 -8.82 0.83 -23.85
N PRO A 59 -9.62 0.89 -24.92
CA PRO A 59 -10.12 2.16 -25.47
C PRO A 59 -10.83 3.02 -24.41
N ALA A 60 -11.60 2.39 -23.50
CA ALA A 60 -12.24 3.09 -22.39
C ALA A 60 -11.24 3.69 -21.38
N ALA A 61 -10.09 3.03 -21.15
CA ALA A 61 -9.03 3.57 -20.30
C ALA A 61 -8.26 4.70 -21.00
N GLN A 62 -8.04 4.59 -22.32
CA GLN A 62 -7.43 5.65 -23.13
C GLN A 62 -8.31 6.91 -23.12
N ASN A 63 -9.62 6.77 -23.33
CA ASN A 63 -10.57 7.89 -23.27
C ASN A 63 -10.60 8.56 -21.89
N ARG A 64 -10.57 7.78 -20.80
CA ARG A 64 -10.48 8.32 -19.43
C ARG A 64 -9.18 9.10 -19.17
N ARG A 65 -8.06 8.68 -19.77
CA ARG A 65 -6.79 9.42 -19.69
C ARG A 65 -6.79 10.67 -20.57
N ALA A 66 -7.35 10.58 -21.78
CA ALA A 66 -7.44 11.68 -22.74
C ALA A 66 -8.38 12.80 -22.25
N GLY A 67 -9.39 12.45 -21.45
CA GLY A 67 -10.32 13.39 -20.81
C GLY A 67 -9.70 14.42 -19.85
N GLY A 68 -8.38 14.49 -19.73
CA GLY A 68 -7.65 15.69 -19.32
C GLY A 68 -7.88 16.13 -17.88
N ASN A 69 -6.91 15.81 -17.03
CA ASN A 69 -6.41 16.60 -15.90
C ASN A 69 -7.33 17.65 -15.21
N ARG A 70 -8.56 17.30 -14.82
CA ARG A 70 -9.30 18.05 -13.76
C ARG A 70 -8.46 18.20 -12.47
N ARG A 71 -7.44 17.36 -12.31
CA ARG A 71 -6.46 17.38 -11.22
C ARG A 71 -5.46 18.54 -11.30
N SER A 72 -5.21 19.15 -12.47
CA SER A 72 -4.21 20.24 -12.58
C SER A 72 -4.69 21.60 -12.07
N ARG A 73 -6.01 21.83 -12.03
CA ARG A 73 -6.61 23.04 -11.44
C ARG A 73 -7.94 22.67 -10.79
N PRO A 74 -7.91 22.07 -9.59
CA PRO A 74 -9.15 21.63 -8.96
C PRO A 74 -10.00 22.85 -8.58
N ALA A 75 -11.25 22.89 -9.04
CA ALA A 75 -12.15 24.02 -8.80
C ALA A 75 -12.76 23.99 -7.39
N GLY A 76 -12.82 22.79 -6.79
CA GLY A 76 -13.28 22.57 -5.42
C GLY A 76 -12.52 21.44 -4.71
N PRO A 77 -12.91 21.13 -3.46
CA PRO A 77 -12.34 20.03 -2.70
C PRO A 77 -12.62 18.66 -3.34
N GLU A 78 -13.73 18.49 -4.06
CA GLU A 78 -14.09 17.23 -4.73
C GLU A 78 -13.17 16.91 -5.92
N ASP A 79 -12.64 17.95 -6.57
CA ASP A 79 -11.73 17.82 -7.71
C ASP A 79 -10.28 17.48 -7.28
N ARG A 80 -9.99 17.55 -5.97
CA ARG A 80 -8.68 17.16 -5.41
C ARG A 80 -8.45 15.68 -5.59
N ASN A 81 -7.18 15.29 -5.66
CA ASN A 81 -6.85 13.89 -5.84
C ASN A 81 -7.26 13.07 -4.59
N VAL A 82 -7.45 11.75 -4.75
CA VAL A 82 -7.96 10.88 -3.67
C VAL A 82 -7.04 10.81 -2.44
N ALA A 83 -5.74 11.07 -2.63
CA ALA A 83 -4.76 11.09 -1.54
C ALA A 83 -4.83 12.41 -0.75
N GLU A 84 -5.00 13.55 -1.43
CA GLU A 84 -5.23 14.85 -0.79
C GLU A 84 -6.53 14.89 0.01
N ARG A 85 -7.53 14.13 -0.42
CA ARG A 85 -8.83 14.01 0.26
C ARG A 85 -8.84 12.97 1.36
N CYS A 86 -7.71 12.32 1.65
CA CYS A 86 -7.59 11.23 2.63
C CYS A 86 -8.61 10.09 2.41
N ILE A 87 -9.04 9.86 1.16
CA ILE A 87 -9.97 8.77 0.82
C ILE A 87 -9.18 7.46 0.67
N LEU A 88 -7.97 7.56 0.11
CA LEU A 88 -7.05 6.44 -0.10
C LEU A 88 -5.61 6.91 0.12
N GLY A 89 -4.87 6.15 0.92
CA GLY A 89 -3.41 6.30 1.00
C GLY A 89 -2.73 5.92 -0.31
N PHE A 90 -1.58 6.54 -0.63
CA PHE A 90 -0.83 6.28 -1.87
C PHE A 90 -0.23 4.86 -1.97
N ASN A 91 -0.20 4.11 -0.86
CA ASN A 91 0.18 2.69 -0.79
C ASN A 91 -1.01 1.79 -0.37
N ALA A 92 -2.19 2.37 -0.21
CA ALA A 92 -3.41 1.68 0.22
C ALA A 92 -4.37 1.43 -0.95
N GLY A 93 -5.21 0.40 -0.83
CA GLY A 93 -6.16 -0.02 -1.86
C GLY A 93 -5.59 -1.04 -2.86
N PRO A 94 -6.40 -1.63 -3.75
CA PRO A 94 -5.95 -2.66 -4.69
C PRO A 94 -5.34 -2.05 -5.98
N PRO A 95 -4.15 -2.49 -6.42
CA PRO A 95 -3.19 -3.28 -5.67
C PRO A 95 -2.49 -2.43 -4.60
N MET A 96 -2.17 -3.05 -3.45
CA MET A 96 -1.36 -2.39 -2.43
C MET A 96 0.09 -2.40 -2.92
N GLU A 97 0.63 -1.22 -3.18
CA GLU A 97 1.97 -1.06 -3.74
C GLU A 97 2.97 -0.67 -2.66
N PRO A 98 4.11 -1.36 -2.55
CA PRO A 98 5.18 -0.89 -1.69
C PRO A 98 5.72 0.45 -2.21
N ARG A 99 6.04 1.34 -1.28
CA ARG A 99 6.61 2.65 -1.50
C ARG A 99 7.95 2.75 -0.80
N ALA A 100 8.55 3.93 -0.81
CA ALA A 100 9.79 4.17 -0.08
C ALA A 100 9.56 4.54 1.39
N TYR A 101 8.31 4.79 1.82
CA TYR A 101 7.98 5.30 3.15
C TYR A 101 6.62 4.74 3.59
N ASN A 102 6.52 4.44 4.89
CA ASN A 102 5.29 4.06 5.59
C ASN A 102 4.56 2.85 4.98
N ASN A 103 5.31 1.78 4.73
CA ASN A 103 4.78 0.52 4.17
C ASN A 103 4.18 -0.42 5.22
N PHE A 104 3.93 0.08 6.43
CA PHE A 104 3.43 -0.75 7.51
C PHE A 104 1.97 -1.12 7.27
N PHE A 105 1.68 -2.40 7.35
CA PHE A 105 0.33 -2.90 7.46
C PHE A 105 0.24 -3.93 8.57
N GLN A 106 -0.90 -4.00 9.21
CA GLN A 106 -1.21 -4.97 10.24
C GLN A 106 -2.32 -5.88 9.73
N LEU A 107 -2.17 -7.18 10.01
CA LEU A 107 -3.17 -8.19 9.72
C LEU A 107 -3.80 -8.60 11.05
N PHE A 108 -5.12 -8.41 11.15
CA PHE A 108 -5.92 -8.95 12.25
C PHE A 108 -6.78 -10.06 11.70
N GLN A 109 -6.84 -11.20 12.41
CA GLN A 109 -7.69 -12.31 12.02
C GLN A 109 -8.56 -12.71 13.21
N THR A 110 -9.88 -12.77 12.96
CA THR A 110 -10.86 -13.36 13.86
C THR A 110 -11.32 -14.71 13.29
N SER A 111 -12.29 -15.36 13.92
CA SER A 111 -12.89 -16.59 13.37
C SER A 111 -13.63 -16.37 12.05
N ASP A 112 -14.05 -15.13 11.76
CA ASP A 112 -14.97 -14.79 10.67
C ASP A 112 -14.50 -13.64 9.77
N HIS A 113 -13.41 -12.93 10.13
CA HIS A 113 -12.88 -11.82 9.35
C HIS A 113 -11.35 -11.82 9.28
N ILE A 114 -10.83 -11.28 8.20
CA ILE A 114 -9.46 -10.75 8.10
C ILE A 114 -9.57 -9.24 7.92
N VAL A 115 -8.81 -8.50 8.70
CA VAL A 115 -8.66 -7.05 8.57
C VAL A 115 -7.24 -6.75 8.14
N ILE A 116 -7.12 -6.00 7.04
CA ILE A 116 -5.85 -5.43 6.58
C ILE A 116 -5.89 -3.95 6.92
N LEU A 117 -5.07 -3.53 7.88
CA LEU A 117 -4.91 -2.13 8.25
C LEU A 117 -3.62 -1.61 7.63
N ASN A 118 -3.72 -0.65 6.71
CA ASN A 118 -2.56 0.10 6.24
C ASN A 118 -2.37 1.33 7.14
N GLU A 119 -1.17 1.49 7.67
CA GLU A 119 -0.83 2.61 8.56
C GLU A 119 -1.12 3.96 7.88
N MET A 120 -0.82 4.04 6.59
CA MET A 120 -1.00 5.31 5.92
C MET A 120 -2.46 5.60 5.61
N VAL A 121 -2.93 6.73 6.14
CA VAL A 121 -4.35 7.14 6.13
C VAL A 121 -5.23 6.22 7.00
N HIS A 122 -4.63 5.32 7.80
CA HIS A 122 -5.33 4.36 8.67
C HIS A 122 -6.43 3.59 7.90
N ASP A 123 -6.08 3.12 6.70
CA ASP A 123 -7.04 2.46 5.81
C ASP A 123 -7.28 1.02 6.27
N ALA A 124 -8.49 0.74 6.78
CA ALA A 124 -8.90 -0.58 7.21
C ALA A 124 -9.76 -1.26 6.12
N ARG A 125 -9.30 -2.41 5.64
CA ARG A 125 -10.04 -3.29 4.74
C ARG A 125 -10.51 -4.53 5.51
N ILE A 126 -11.82 -4.67 5.68
CA ILE A 126 -12.45 -5.78 6.40
C ILE A 126 -12.97 -6.79 5.39
N ILE A 127 -12.49 -8.03 5.49
CA ILE A 127 -12.79 -9.11 4.54
C ILE A 127 -13.50 -10.23 5.32
N PRO A 128 -14.79 -10.49 5.08
CA PRO A 128 -15.47 -11.63 5.71
C PRO A 128 -14.94 -12.96 5.14
N MET A 129 -14.83 -13.98 6.00
CA MET A 129 -14.34 -15.33 5.69
C MET A 129 -15.44 -16.40 5.66
N ASP A 130 -16.68 -16.02 5.95
CA ASP A 130 -17.81 -16.95 6.11
C ASP A 130 -18.65 -17.15 4.83
N GLY A 131 -18.18 -16.63 3.70
CA GLY A 131 -18.83 -16.79 2.40
C GLY A 131 -20.12 -16.00 2.23
N ARG A 132 -20.45 -15.08 3.15
CA ARG A 132 -21.60 -14.20 3.00
C ARG A 132 -21.48 -13.33 1.72
N PRO A 133 -22.60 -12.94 1.10
CA PRO A 133 -22.56 -12.00 -0.01
C PRO A 133 -21.90 -10.68 0.40
N HIS A 134 -21.12 -10.09 -0.50
CA HIS A 134 -20.68 -8.71 -0.35
C HIS A 134 -21.91 -7.77 -0.40
N GLY A 135 -21.83 -6.62 0.27
CA GLY A 135 -22.93 -5.65 0.33
C GLY A 135 -23.42 -5.19 -1.05
N LEU A 136 -24.64 -4.64 -1.09
CA LEU A 136 -25.27 -4.14 -2.33
C LEU A 136 -24.47 -2.98 -2.97
N ILE A 137 -23.68 -2.27 -2.18
CA ILE A 137 -22.76 -1.23 -2.65
C ILE A 137 -21.38 -1.86 -2.78
N GLY A 138 -20.96 -2.11 -4.02
CA GLY A 138 -19.62 -2.62 -4.29
C GLY A 138 -18.55 -1.62 -3.82
N GLN A 139 -17.84 -1.93 -2.75
CA GLN A 139 -16.67 -1.16 -2.36
C GLN A 139 -15.51 -1.47 -3.30
N TRP A 140 -14.91 -0.44 -3.91
CA TRP A 140 -13.74 -0.60 -4.79
C TRP A 140 -12.56 -1.29 -4.08
N LYS A 141 -12.38 -1.02 -2.78
CA LYS A 141 -11.36 -1.68 -1.95
C LYS A 141 -11.67 -3.15 -1.65
N GLY A 142 -12.91 -3.60 -1.86
CA GLY A 142 -13.39 -4.91 -1.45
C GLY A 142 -13.53 -4.98 0.08
N GLY A 143 -14.74 -5.25 0.54
CA GLY A 143 -15.12 -5.25 1.96
C GLY A 143 -16.64 -5.15 2.05
N ILE A 144 -17.21 -5.29 3.24
CA ILE A 144 -18.67 -5.24 3.43
C ILE A 144 -19.26 -3.86 3.10
#